data_AF-A0A2I1IQU5-F1
#
_entry.id   AF-A0A2I1IQU5-F1
#
_cell.length_a   1.000
_cell.length_b   1.000
_cell.length_c   1.000
_cell.angle_alpha   90.00
_cell.angle_beta   90.00
_cell.angle_gamma   90.00
#
_symmetry.space_group_name_H-M   'P 1'
#
loop_
_entity.id
_entity.type
_entity.pdbx_description
1 polymer ?
#
loop_
_entity_poly.entity_id
_entity_poly.type
_entity_poly.pdbx_seq_one_letter_code
_entity_poly.pdbx_strand_id
1 'polypeptide(L)'
;MKTRQGIALMLKGATMATHAAPVPHTIGAPVRLSTDQIRRMRDALVTQYGSREQLLDLDKQLGLKWAQRVALEKLEDLDYLEGVGH
;
A
#
# COMPACT_ATOMS: atom_id res chain seq x y z
N MET A 1 21.58 -18.60 -59.29
CA MET A 1 20.47 -19.52 -59.63
C MET A 1 19.93 -20.10 -58.32
N LYS A 2 18.59 -20.21 -58.21
CA LYS A 2 17.81 -20.84 -57.10
C LYS A 2 18.33 -22.27 -56.85
N THR A 3 18.22 -22.88 -55.66
CA THR A 3 16.96 -23.46 -55.17
C THR A 3 17.05 -24.00 -53.72
N ARG A 4 15.99 -23.65 -52.98
CA ARG A 4 15.34 -24.19 -51.78
C ARG A 4 15.68 -25.63 -51.32
N GLN A 5 15.89 -25.78 -50.01
CA GLN A 5 15.32 -26.81 -49.10
C GLN A 5 15.28 -26.16 -47.71
N GLY A 6 14.32 -26.33 -46.81
CA GLY A 6 13.11 -27.14 -46.71
C GLY A 6 12.47 -26.76 -45.36
N ILE A 7 11.15 -26.73 -45.32
CA ILE A 7 10.34 -26.35 -44.17
C ILE A 7 10.35 -27.49 -43.15
N ALA A 8 10.66 -27.21 -41.88
CA ALA A 8 10.34 -28.07 -40.76
C ALA A 8 9.71 -27.23 -39.64
N LEU A 9 8.38 -27.24 -39.66
CA LEU A 9 7.48 -26.75 -38.63
C LEU A 9 7.49 -27.72 -37.43
N MET A 10 7.19 -27.16 -36.25
CA MET A 10 6.73 -27.81 -35.02
C MET A 10 7.79 -28.22 -33.98
N LEU A 11 7.82 -27.47 -32.88
CA LEU A 11 7.56 -27.96 -31.51
C LEU A 11 7.23 -26.71 -30.66
N LYS A 12 5.95 -26.32 -30.51
CA LYS A 12 5.13 -26.59 -29.30
C LYS A 12 5.93 -26.59 -27.99
N GLY A 13 5.67 -25.59 -27.13
CA GLY A 13 6.17 -25.63 -25.75
C GLY A 13 5.96 -24.35 -24.94
N ALA A 14 4.70 -24.08 -24.57
CA ALA A 14 4.27 -23.35 -23.37
C ALA A 14 5.04 -22.07 -22.96
N THR A 15 4.47 -20.91 -23.31
CA THR A 15 4.56 -19.71 -22.46
C THR A 15 3.90 -20.04 -21.12
N MET A 16 4.68 -20.48 -20.12
CA MET A 16 4.20 -20.56 -18.76
C MET A 16 3.97 -19.13 -18.27
N ALA A 17 2.71 -18.70 -18.31
CA ALA A 17 2.25 -17.63 -17.44
C ALA A 17 2.42 -18.16 -16.01
N THR A 18 3.54 -17.83 -15.38
CA THR A 18 3.74 -18.05 -13.95
C THR A 18 2.72 -17.22 -13.21
N HIS A 19 1.55 -17.80 -12.95
CA HIS A 19 0.67 -17.35 -11.88
C HIS A 19 1.49 -17.50 -10.59
N ALA A 20 2.13 -16.42 -10.16
CA ALA A 20 2.78 -16.38 -8.87
C ALA A 20 1.70 -16.71 -7.83
N ALA A 21 1.88 -17.84 -7.13
CA ALA A 21 0.99 -18.23 -6.06
C ALA A 21 0.88 -17.07 -5.06
N PRO A 22 -0.31 -16.79 -4.50
CA PRO A 22 -0.48 -15.74 -3.51
C PRO A 22 0.47 -16.03 -2.34
N VAL A 23 1.49 -15.19 -2.18
CA VAL A 23 2.41 -15.28 -1.05
C VAL A 23 1.58 -14.97 0.20
N PRO A 24 1.45 -15.90 1.16
CA PRO A 24 0.71 -15.63 2.37
C PRO A 24 1.40 -14.48 3.11
N HIS A 25 0.71 -13.34 3.18
CA HIS A 25 1.13 -12.23 4.03
C HIS A 25 0.85 -12.64 5.47
N THR A 26 1.88 -13.08 6.19
CA THR A 26 1.78 -13.25 7.65
C THR A 26 1.58 -11.87 8.27
N ILE A 27 0.38 -11.62 8.78
CA ILE A 27 0.12 -10.50 9.67
C ILE A 27 0.98 -10.75 10.92
N GLY A 28 1.99 -9.91 11.13
CA GLY A 28 2.92 -10.04 12.24
C GLY A 28 2.23 -9.98 13.60
N ALA A 29 2.96 -10.30 14.67
CA ALA A 29 2.45 -10.20 16.03
C ALA A 29 1.96 -8.75 16.33
N PRO A 30 0.87 -8.59 17.11
CA PRO A 30 0.35 -7.27 17.45
C PRO A 30 1.42 -6.47 18.20
N VAL A 31 1.85 -5.36 17.60
CA VAL A 31 2.81 -4.45 18.22
C VAL A 31 2.04 -3.49 19.12
N ARG A 32 2.31 -3.50 20.42
CA ARG A 32 1.89 -2.41 21.30
C ARG A 32 2.78 -1.20 21.03
N LEU A 33 2.21 -0.14 20.47
CA LEU A 33 2.89 1.13 20.32
C LEU A 33 2.94 1.84 21.67
N SER A 34 4.12 2.33 22.07
CA SER A 34 4.23 3.26 23.18
C SER A 34 3.66 4.62 22.80
N THR A 35 3.25 5.43 23.78
CA THR A 35 2.74 6.79 23.54
C THR A 35 3.71 7.64 22.71
N ASP A 36 5.03 7.52 22.97
CA ASP A 36 6.05 8.22 22.17
C ASP A 36 6.13 7.74 20.73
N GLN A 37 5.90 6.44 20.48
CA GLN A 37 5.85 5.91 19.12
C GLN A 37 4.60 6.39 18.39
N ILE A 38 3.44 6.41 19.05
CA ILE A 38 2.19 6.96 18.50
C ILE A 38 2.39 8.42 18.10
N ARG A 39 3.00 9.23 18.97
CA ARG A 39 3.30 10.65 18.70
C ARG A 39 4.25 10.83 17.52
N ARG A 40 5.37 10.11 17.48
CA ARG A 40 6.31 10.18 16.34
C ARG A 40 5.65 9.78 15.02
N MET A 41 4.79 8.77 15.02
CA MET A 41 4.05 8.35 13.84
C MET A 41 3.05 9.42 13.39
N ARG A 42 2.35 10.05 14.33
CA ARG A 42 1.45 11.18 14.05
C ARG A 42 2.22 12.34 13.45
N ASP A 43 3.32 12.76 14.06
CA ASP A 43 4.12 13.90 13.60
C ASP A 43 4.65 13.67 12.17
N ALA A 44 5.07 12.44 11.86
CA ALA A 44 5.50 12.08 10.52
C ALA A 44 4.36 12.20 9.48
N LEU A 45 3.17 11.71 9.82
CA LEU A 45 1.99 11.82 8.95
C LEU A 45 1.56 13.29 8.76
N VAL A 46 1.54 14.07 9.84
CA VAL A 46 1.20 15.49 9.80
C VAL A 46 2.21 16.27 8.94
N THR A 47 3.50 15.99 9.08
CA THR A 47 4.57 16.62 8.28
C THR A 47 4.43 16.29 6.79
N GLN A 48 4.03 15.07 6.46
CA GLN A 48 3.99 14.60 5.08
C GLN A 48 2.68 14.95 4.34
N TYR A 49 1.55 14.88 5.03
CA TYR A 49 0.22 14.98 4.41
C TYR A 49 -0.63 16.13 4.96
N GLY A 50 -0.22 16.77 6.05
CA GLY A 50 -1.00 17.79 6.75
C GLY A 50 -1.77 17.23 7.95
N SER A 51 -2.34 18.13 8.75
CA SER A 51 -3.15 17.76 9.91
C SER A 51 -4.43 17.03 9.51
N ARG A 52 -5.06 16.36 10.47
CA ARG A 52 -6.35 15.69 10.27
C ARG A 52 -7.40 16.66 9.73
N GLU A 53 -7.47 17.87 10.28
CA GLU A 53 -8.40 18.92 9.87
C GLU A 53 -8.14 19.37 8.43
N GLN A 54 -6.87 19.51 8.05
CA GLN A 54 -6.48 19.89 6.69
C GLN A 54 -6.87 18.81 5.68
N LEU A 55 -6.68 17.53 6.04
CA LEU A 55 -7.10 16.40 5.21
C LEU A 55 -8.64 16.32 5.09
N LEU A 56 -9.37 16.56 6.18
CA LEU A 56 -10.84 16.60 6.16
C LEU A 56 -11.38 17.77 5.34
N ASP A 57 -10.73 18.93 5.39
CA ASP A 57 -11.09 20.09 4.57
C ASP A 57 -10.82 19.81 3.09
N LEU A 58 -9.68 19.19 2.78
CA LEU A 58 -9.32 18.80 1.43
C LEU A 58 -10.29 17.75 0.85
N ASP A 59 -10.74 16.77 1.65
CA ASP A 59 -11.74 15.78 1.24
C ASP A 59 -13.06 16.43 0.84
N LYS A 60 -13.50 17.45 1.59
CA LYS A 60 -14.73 18.19 1.32
C LYS A 60 -14.66 19.06 0.06
N GLN A 61 -13.49 19.63 -0.23
CA GLN A 61 -13.32 20.56 -1.34
C GLN A 61 -13.11 19.85 -2.69
N LEU A 62 -12.19 18.88 -2.71
CA LEU A 62 -11.62 18.32 -3.93
C LEU A 62 -11.55 16.79 -3.91
N GLY A 63 -11.77 16.17 -2.75
CA GLY A 63 -11.56 14.74 -2.50
C GLY A 63 -10.10 14.38 -2.24
N LEU A 64 -9.87 13.40 -1.36
CA LEU A 64 -8.52 12.94 -1.04
C LEU A 64 -7.93 12.00 -2.09
N LYS A 65 -6.62 12.16 -2.35
CA LYS A 65 -5.84 11.11 -3.03
C LYS A 65 -5.74 9.89 -2.13
N TRP A 66 -5.60 8.70 -2.71
CA TRP A 66 -5.52 7.44 -1.97
C TRP A 66 -4.53 7.48 -0.80
N ALA A 67 -3.31 8.00 -1.02
CA ALA A 67 -2.30 8.13 0.03
C ALA A 67 -2.72 9.08 1.17
N GLN A 68 -3.43 10.15 0.87
CA GLN A 68 -3.95 11.09 1.86
C GLN A 68 -5.12 10.51 2.64
N ARG A 69 -5.95 9.67 2.00
CA ARG A 69 -7.03 8.95 2.66
C ARG A 69 -6.50 7.91 3.64
N VAL A 70 -5.49 7.14 3.23
CA VAL A 70 -4.77 6.22 4.11
C VAL A 70 -4.09 6.97 5.27
N ALA A 71 -3.54 8.16 5.01
CA ALA A 71 -2.96 9.00 6.05
C ALA A 71 -4.02 9.49 7.05
N LEU A 72 -5.20 9.90 6.58
CA LEU A 72 -6.33 10.31 7.41
C LEU A 72 -6.80 9.15 8.31
N GLU A 73 -7.02 7.95 7.75
CA GLU A 73 -7.40 6.77 8.52
C GLU A 73 -6.35 6.42 9.59
N LYS A 74 -5.06 6.45 9.23
CA LYS A 74 -3.97 6.24 10.19
C LYS A 74 -3.92 7.29 11.30
N LEU A 75 -4.23 8.55 11.00
CA LEU A 75 -4.29 9.59 12.03
C LEU A 75 -5.45 9.34 13.01
N GLU A 76 -6.59 8.85 12.53
CA GLU A 76 -7.73 8.46 13.38
C GLU A 76 -7.41 7.25 14.26
N ASP A 77 -6.76 6.22 13.69
CA ASP A 77 -6.29 5.06 14.45
C ASP A 77 -5.33 5.47 15.57
N LEU A 78 -4.39 6.37 15.26
CA LEU A 78 -3.42 6.86 16.25
C LEU A 78 -4.06 7.71 17.34
N ASP A 79 -5.11 8.47 17.04
CA ASP A 79 -5.89 9.24 18.03
C ASP A 79 -6.64 8.30 18.99
N TYR A 80 -7.28 7.27 18.45
CA TYR A 80 -7.92 6.22 19.24
C TYR A 80 -6.92 5.49 20.15
N LEU A 81 -5.75 5.12 19.62
CA LEU A 81 -4.72 4.43 20.40
C LEU A 81 -4.11 5.31 21.50
N GLU A 82 -4.03 6.62 21.32
CA GLU A 82 -3.62 7.53 22.40
C GLU A 82 -4.72 7.66 23.47
N GLY A 83 -5.99 7.70 23.08
CA GLY A 83 -7.13 7.83 24.00
C GLY A 83 -7.42 6.58 24.85
N VAL A 84 -7.10 5.37 24.36
CA VAL A 84 -7.30 4.09 25.08
C VAL A 84 -6.14 3.79 26.05
N GLY A 85 -5.05 4.53 26.00
CA GLY A 85 -3.88 4.34 26.87
C GLY A 85 -4.01 4.85 28.31
N HIS A 86 -5.20 5.30 28.73
CA HIS A 86 -5.49 5.89 30.04
C HIS A 86 -6.31 4.98 30.96
#